data_AF-A0A836E7C1-F1
#
_entry.id   AF-A0A836E7C1-F1
#
_cell.length_a   1.000
_cell.length_b   1.000
_cell.length_c   1.000
_cell.angle_alpha   90.00
_cell.angle_beta   90.00
_cell.angle_gamma   90.00
#
_symmetry.space_group_name_H-M   'P 1'
#
loop_
_entity.id
_entity.type
_entity.pdbx_description
1 polymer ?
#
loop_
_entity_poly.entity_id
_entity_poly.type
_entity_poly.pdbx_seq_one_letter_code
_entity_poly.pdbx_strand_id
1 'polypeptide(L)'
;MVVISRIFSRDYGRLQVAKIIRYAVRGNFSTTTQDSVLQESQNNKISKQNIKQKKAISDRYRFIYPEFLPDPDPKYRNSLREKLERMDMMARRTHVAIPEFYVGSVLAVTYSEPHAPGKVNKFVGICIERKGSGLRATCVLRNIVNNQGIEVIYELYDPAIQKIECLRLERRLDSHLRYLRDAPAEYSTFPFDMEPEYLPEDTPVPVNEIKVQLNPRPWLEKWERQELKGITELQLSNKRIMKAKATATPWEKYDLMKKYRETIPKEDQNEIFDEVYTKLHEMEITKRRQKHKRTFVRPQKTG
;
A
#
# COMPACT_ATOMS: atom_id res chain seq x y z
N MET A 1 43.12 60.01 -8.33
CA MET A 1 44.13 59.62 -7.33
C MET A 1 43.47 58.59 -6.43
N VAL A 2 43.63 57.28 -6.66
CA VAL A 2 44.75 56.41 -6.18
C VAL A 2 44.97 56.70 -4.69
N VAL A 3 44.73 55.75 -3.77
CA VAL A 3 45.65 54.67 -3.43
C VAL A 3 44.91 53.48 -2.77
N ILE A 4 45.36 52.30 -3.19
CA ILE A 4 45.11 50.94 -2.72
C ILE A 4 45.76 50.72 -1.35
N SER A 5 45.14 49.96 -0.45
CA SER A 5 45.90 49.14 0.49
C SER A 5 45.20 47.81 0.80
N ARG A 6 45.88 46.76 0.37
CA ARG A 6 45.63 45.35 0.63
C ARG A 6 46.04 45.04 2.07
N ILE A 7 45.21 44.32 2.81
CA ILE A 7 45.65 43.66 4.04
C ILE A 7 45.76 42.17 3.74
N PHE A 8 47.02 41.73 3.70
CA PHE A 8 47.45 40.35 3.73
C PHE A 8 46.92 39.65 4.99
N SER A 9 46.42 38.43 4.85
CA SER A 9 46.40 37.46 5.95
C SER A 9 47.12 36.20 5.50
N ARG A 10 48.06 35.83 6.35
CA ARG A 10 49.13 34.83 6.19
C ARG A 10 48.59 33.42 6.03
N ASP A 11 49.22 32.69 5.11
CA ASP A 11 49.31 31.25 5.09
C ASP A 11 49.92 30.72 6.40
N TYR A 12 49.23 29.76 7.02
CA TYR A 12 49.83 28.78 7.91
C TYR A 12 49.41 27.38 7.47
N GLY A 13 50.40 26.63 6.99
CA GLY A 13 50.66 25.29 7.51
C GLY A 13 49.77 24.15 7.02
N ARG A 14 50.28 23.45 5.99
CA ARG A 14 50.18 22.00 5.77
C ARG A 14 49.63 21.19 6.97
N LEU A 15 48.42 20.65 6.83
CA LEU A 15 48.00 19.48 7.58
C LEU A 15 48.17 18.24 6.69
N GLN A 16 49.13 17.39 7.07
CA GLN A 16 49.39 16.12 6.42
C GLN A 16 48.27 15.12 6.72
N VAL A 17 47.92 14.33 5.71
CA VAL A 17 47.02 13.18 5.80
C VAL A 17 47.69 12.10 6.65
N ALA A 18 47.24 11.92 7.89
CA ALA A 18 47.66 10.81 8.73
C ALA A 18 47.02 9.51 8.20
N LYS A 19 47.86 8.65 7.63
CA LYS A 19 47.55 7.23 7.35
C LYS A 19 47.17 6.54 8.67
N ILE A 20 45.94 6.07 8.76
CA ILE A 20 45.53 5.14 9.81
C ILE A 20 46.18 3.80 9.52
N ILE A 21 47.21 3.48 10.30
CA ILE A 21 47.90 2.20 10.31
C ILE A 21 46.95 1.18 10.92
N ARG A 22 46.67 0.11 10.17
CA ARG A 22 45.99 -1.10 10.65
C ARG A 22 46.88 -1.74 11.73
N TYR A 23 46.46 -1.68 12.99
CA TYR A 23 47.02 -2.54 14.02
C TYR A 23 46.43 -3.94 13.87
N ALA A 24 47.27 -4.87 13.42
CA ALA A 24 47.02 -6.29 13.51
C ALA A 24 47.05 -6.70 14.99
N VAL A 25 45.88 -7.03 15.54
CA VAL A 25 45.79 -7.66 16.85
C VAL A 25 46.17 -9.13 16.67
N ARG A 26 47.24 -9.52 17.36
CA ARG A 26 47.73 -10.90 17.47
C ARG A 26 46.62 -11.81 17.99
N GLY A 27 46.51 -12.98 17.35
CA GLY A 27 45.62 -14.05 17.78
C GLY A 27 46.01 -14.59 19.15
N ASN A 28 45.04 -14.62 20.06
CA ASN A 28 45.11 -15.47 21.24
C ASN A 28 44.47 -16.81 20.86
N PHE A 29 45.28 -17.86 20.79
CA PHE A 29 44.81 -19.23 20.79
C PHE A 29 44.36 -19.57 22.21
N SER A 30 43.05 -19.72 22.42
CA SER A 30 42.50 -20.39 23.60
C SER A 30 42.11 -21.80 23.22
N THR A 31 42.80 -22.78 23.80
CA THR A 31 42.44 -24.21 23.78
C THR A 31 41.06 -24.39 24.40
N THR A 32 40.08 -24.71 23.56
CA THR A 32 38.71 -25.01 24.00
C THR A 32 38.55 -26.52 24.09
N THR A 33 38.12 -26.96 25.27
CA THR A 33 37.72 -28.32 25.64
C THR A 33 36.55 -28.82 24.77
N GLN A 34 36.51 -30.12 24.53
CA GLN A 34 35.71 -30.81 23.50
C GLN A 34 34.18 -30.91 23.75
N ASP A 35 33.59 -30.05 24.57
CA ASP A 35 32.16 -30.16 24.96
C ASP A 35 31.21 -29.16 24.26
N SER A 36 31.69 -28.29 23.37
CA SER A 36 30.87 -27.27 22.69
C SER A 36 30.24 -27.71 21.35
N VAL A 37 30.66 -28.85 20.79
CA VAL A 37 30.27 -29.27 19.42
C VAL A 37 28.80 -29.70 19.31
N LEU A 38 28.19 -30.15 20.42
CA LEU A 38 26.79 -30.58 20.43
C LEU A 38 25.79 -29.41 20.56
N GLN A 39 26.18 -28.29 21.19
CA GLN A 39 25.32 -27.10 21.31
C GLN A 39 25.39 -26.20 20.06
N GLU A 40 26.55 -26.10 19.40
CA GLU A 40 26.66 -25.35 18.13
C GLU A 40 25.91 -26.00 16.98
N SER A 41 25.82 -27.34 16.94
CA SER A 41 25.07 -28.05 15.88
C SER A 41 23.55 -27.90 16.03
N GLN A 42 23.03 -27.78 17.26
CA GLN A 42 21.63 -27.48 17.53
C GLN A 42 21.29 -26.01 17.28
N ASN A 43 22.13 -25.07 17.73
CA ASN A 43 21.95 -23.64 17.42
C ASN A 43 22.07 -23.34 15.92
N ASN A 44 22.95 -24.05 15.20
CA ASN A 44 23.03 -23.96 13.74
C ASN A 44 21.87 -24.65 13.03
N LYS A 45 21.22 -25.66 13.63
CA LYS A 45 19.98 -26.25 13.10
C LYS A 45 18.76 -25.35 13.37
N ILE A 46 18.67 -24.70 14.52
CA ILE A 46 17.64 -23.71 14.87
C ILE A 46 17.80 -22.45 14.02
N SER A 47 19.03 -21.96 13.81
CA SER A 47 19.29 -20.85 12.90
C SER A 47 19.02 -21.24 11.43
N LYS A 48 19.41 -22.43 10.97
CA LYS A 48 19.07 -22.93 9.62
C LYS A 48 17.59 -23.25 9.44
N GLN A 49 16.86 -23.64 10.48
CA GLN A 49 15.40 -23.79 10.47
C GLN A 49 14.69 -22.43 10.46
N ASN A 50 15.20 -21.43 11.18
CA ASN A 50 14.73 -20.04 11.10
C ASN A 50 15.09 -19.38 9.75
N ILE A 51 16.20 -19.76 9.11
CA ILE A 51 16.58 -19.31 7.76
C ILE A 51 15.75 -20.02 6.68
N LYS A 52 15.38 -21.29 6.86
CA LYS A 52 14.41 -22.00 6.00
C LYS A 52 12.96 -21.55 6.24
N GLN A 53 12.67 -21.01 7.42
CA GLN A 53 11.47 -20.23 7.74
C GLN A 53 11.69 -18.72 7.55
N LYS A 54 12.59 -18.30 6.65
CA LYS A 54 12.28 -17.12 5.83
C LYS A 54 11.06 -17.49 4.99
N LYS A 55 9.89 -17.51 5.65
CA LYS A 55 8.58 -17.77 5.06
C LYS A 55 8.49 -16.80 3.89
N ALA A 56 8.54 -17.32 2.68
CA ALA A 56 8.55 -16.50 1.47
C ALA A 56 7.46 -15.44 1.61
N ILE A 57 7.87 -14.17 1.69
CA ILE A 57 6.95 -13.04 1.64
C ILE A 57 6.08 -13.31 0.42
N SER A 58 4.77 -13.38 0.63
CA SER A 58 3.88 -13.65 -0.48
C SER A 58 4.03 -12.50 -1.46
N ASP A 59 4.29 -12.80 -2.74
CA ASP A 59 4.30 -11.81 -3.82
C ASP A 59 3.01 -10.96 -3.86
N ARG A 60 1.95 -11.44 -3.20
CA ARG A 60 0.68 -10.74 -3.00
C ARG A 60 0.76 -9.51 -2.09
N TYR A 61 1.74 -9.41 -1.19
CA TYR A 61 1.82 -8.33 -0.19
C TYR A 61 1.93 -6.95 -0.81
N ARG A 62 2.61 -6.84 -1.97
CA ARG A 62 2.65 -5.62 -2.79
C ARG A 62 1.25 -5.10 -3.11
N PHE A 63 0.32 -5.99 -3.42
CA PHE A 63 -1.03 -5.64 -3.85
C PHE A 63 -1.97 -5.42 -2.66
N ILE A 64 -1.78 -6.19 -1.58
CA ILE A 64 -2.58 -6.06 -0.35
C ILE A 64 -2.26 -4.73 0.34
N TYR A 65 -0.97 -4.43 0.50
CA TYR A 65 -0.45 -3.29 1.24
C TYR A 65 0.43 -2.37 0.36
N PRO A 66 -0.13 -1.75 -0.70
CA PRO A 66 0.62 -0.82 -1.55
C PRO A 66 1.16 0.38 -0.75
N GLU A 67 0.52 0.76 0.36
CA GLU A 67 0.92 1.89 1.19
C GLU A 67 2.24 1.69 1.97
N PHE A 68 2.68 0.45 2.20
CA PHE A 68 4.00 0.23 2.81
C PHE A 68 5.13 0.49 1.83
N LEU A 69 4.81 0.45 0.54
CA LEU A 69 5.77 0.78 -0.47
C LEU A 69 5.94 2.31 -0.55
N PRO A 70 7.18 2.78 -0.62
CA PRO A 70 7.50 4.20 -0.73
C PRO A 70 7.04 4.78 -2.06
N ASP A 71 7.07 6.12 -2.15
CA ASP A 71 6.96 6.80 -3.44
C ASP A 71 8.15 6.40 -4.34
N PRO A 72 7.93 5.99 -5.60
CA PRO A 72 9.02 5.64 -6.51
C PRO A 72 9.99 6.80 -6.80
N ASP A 73 9.56 8.06 -6.66
CA ASP A 73 10.38 9.23 -6.95
C ASP A 73 11.58 9.36 -5.98
N PRO A 74 12.85 9.22 -6.47
CA PRO A 74 14.03 9.21 -5.59
C PRO A 74 14.23 10.50 -4.78
N LYS A 75 13.71 11.62 -5.28
CA LYS A 75 13.82 12.93 -4.62
C LYS A 75 13.15 12.96 -3.24
N TYR A 76 12.08 12.18 -3.07
CA TYR A 76 11.32 12.15 -1.82
C TYR A 76 11.68 10.95 -0.95
N ARG A 77 12.64 10.10 -1.33
CA ARG A 77 13.03 8.88 -0.60
C ARG A 77 13.91 9.23 0.60
N ASN A 78 13.59 8.66 1.76
CA ASN A 78 14.43 8.72 2.94
C ASN A 78 14.17 7.48 3.81
N SER A 79 15.17 6.60 3.90
CA SER A 79 15.06 5.30 4.58
C SER A 79 14.65 5.44 6.05
N LEU A 80 15.21 6.41 6.78
CA LEU A 80 14.88 6.61 8.19
C LEU A 80 13.42 7.06 8.35
N ARG A 81 13.00 8.05 7.55
CA ARG A 81 11.62 8.55 7.59
C ARG A 81 10.62 7.44 7.30
N GLU A 82 10.85 6.67 6.24
CA GLU A 82 9.94 5.60 5.82
C GLU A 82 9.88 4.47 6.85
N LYS A 83 11.00 4.16 7.51
CA LYS A 83 11.04 3.18 8.60
C LYS A 83 10.21 3.65 9.78
N LEU A 84 10.33 4.92 10.18
CA LEU A 84 9.50 5.51 11.25
C LEU A 84 8.02 5.51 10.86
N GLU A 85 7.68 5.93 9.64
CA GLU A 85 6.31 5.88 9.12
C GLU A 85 5.74 4.46 9.16
N ARG A 86 6.53 3.44 8.79
CA ARG A 86 6.12 2.03 8.85
C ARG A 86 5.92 1.54 10.28
N MET A 87 6.74 1.98 11.23
CA MET A 87 6.54 1.69 12.65
C MET A 87 5.22 2.29 13.15
N ASP A 88 4.92 3.52 12.79
CA ASP A 88 3.68 4.22 13.19
C ASP A 88 2.44 3.61 12.52
N MET A 89 2.51 3.29 11.22
CA MET A 89 1.44 2.58 10.51
C MET A 89 1.12 1.24 11.17
N MET A 90 2.15 0.50 11.60
CA MET A 90 1.97 -0.74 12.35
C MET A 90 1.31 -0.50 13.70
N ALA A 91 1.75 0.52 14.44
CA ALA A 91 1.14 0.88 15.71
C ALA A 91 -0.34 1.27 15.53
N ARG A 92 -0.71 1.95 14.44
CA ARG A 92 -2.11 2.26 14.16
C ARG A 92 -2.94 1.01 13.85
N ARG A 93 -2.39 0.05 13.10
CA ARG A 93 -3.08 -1.20 12.72
C ARG A 93 -3.37 -2.15 13.88
N THR A 94 -2.65 -2.04 15.01
CA THR A 94 -2.99 -2.81 16.21
C THR A 94 -4.30 -2.32 16.84
N HIS A 95 -4.63 -1.03 16.66
CA HIS A 95 -5.85 -0.42 17.20
C HIS A 95 -7.03 -0.49 16.22
N VAL A 96 -6.78 -0.29 14.91
CA VAL A 96 -7.82 -0.35 13.87
C VAL A 96 -7.48 -1.41 12.84
N ALA A 97 -8.39 -2.36 12.67
CA ALA A 97 -8.25 -3.42 11.68
C ALA A 97 -8.54 -2.86 10.27
N ILE A 98 -7.48 -2.64 9.50
CA ILE A 98 -7.57 -2.32 8.06
C ILE A 98 -7.63 -3.64 7.28
N PRO A 99 -8.73 -3.94 6.56
CA PRO A 99 -8.86 -5.17 5.78
C PRO A 99 -8.05 -5.10 4.47
N GLU A 100 -7.93 -6.24 3.81
CA GLU A 100 -7.50 -6.30 2.41
C GLU A 100 -8.64 -5.79 1.52
N PHE A 101 -8.31 -4.90 0.58
CA PHE A 101 -9.26 -4.41 -0.42
C PHE A 101 -8.53 -3.87 -1.65
N TYR A 102 -9.24 -3.76 -2.76
CA TYR A 102 -8.69 -3.28 -4.02
C TYR A 102 -9.57 -2.18 -4.61
N VAL A 103 -9.08 -1.56 -5.68
CA VAL A 103 -9.92 -0.71 -6.52
C VAL A 103 -11.00 -1.59 -7.16
N GLY A 104 -12.26 -1.21 -6.94
CA GLY A 104 -13.44 -2.00 -7.25
C GLY A 104 -14.13 -2.65 -6.06
N SER A 105 -13.43 -2.84 -4.94
CA SER A 105 -14.05 -3.42 -3.74
C SER A 105 -15.05 -2.44 -3.11
N VAL A 106 -16.11 -2.98 -2.50
CA VAL A 106 -17.12 -2.19 -1.77
C VAL A 106 -16.74 -2.17 -0.29
N LEU A 107 -16.59 -0.97 0.26
CA LEU A 107 -16.19 -0.75 1.65
C LEU A 107 -17.29 -0.04 2.44
N ALA A 108 -17.35 -0.34 3.73
CA ALA A 108 -18.05 0.47 4.72
C ALA A 108 -17.03 1.07 5.70
N VAL A 109 -16.96 2.40 5.77
CA VAL A 109 -16.07 3.13 6.67
C VAL A 109 -16.91 3.81 7.74
N THR A 110 -16.59 3.50 8.99
CA THR A 110 -17.16 4.16 10.18
C THR A 110 -16.20 5.23 10.65
N TYR A 111 -16.63 6.48 10.57
CA TYR A 111 -15.84 7.67 10.85
C TYR A 111 -16.41 8.44 12.04
N SER A 112 -15.53 8.95 12.91
CA SER A 112 -15.90 9.79 14.04
C SER A 112 -16.03 11.24 13.58
N GLU A 113 -17.25 11.75 13.54
CA GLU A 113 -17.55 13.11 13.08
C GLU A 113 -18.21 13.91 14.21
N PRO A 114 -17.55 14.95 14.77
CA PRO A 114 -18.07 15.67 15.93
C PRO A 114 -19.44 16.33 15.73
N HIS A 115 -19.75 16.72 14.50
CA HIS A 115 -20.99 17.44 14.14
C HIS A 115 -22.12 16.50 13.66
N ALA A 116 -21.84 15.21 13.48
CA ALA A 116 -22.84 14.24 13.03
C ALA A 116 -23.78 13.85 14.18
N PRO A 117 -25.06 13.55 13.89
CA PRO A 117 -25.95 12.97 14.88
C PRO A 117 -25.38 11.63 15.37
N GLY A 118 -25.11 11.52 16.68
CA GLY A 118 -24.46 10.34 17.27
C GLY A 118 -22.92 10.35 17.20
N LYS A 119 -22.30 11.44 16.72
CA LYS A 119 -20.84 11.65 16.60
C LYS A 119 -20.09 10.63 15.72
N VAL A 120 -20.82 9.73 15.08
CA VAL A 120 -20.28 8.63 14.27
C VAL A 120 -21.12 8.54 13.01
N ASN A 121 -20.43 8.47 11.87
CA ASN A 121 -21.03 8.38 10.55
C ASN A 121 -20.52 7.11 9.85
N LYS A 122 -21.40 6.40 9.14
CA LYS A 122 -21.05 5.21 8.36
C LYS A 122 -21.31 5.51 6.89
N PHE A 123 -20.27 5.43 6.07
CA PHE A 123 -20.37 5.58 4.63
C PHE A 123 -20.06 4.26 3.92
N VAL A 124 -20.94 3.84 3.03
CA VAL A 124 -20.75 2.66 2.17
C VAL A 124 -20.55 3.12 0.74
N GLY A 125 -19.57 2.55 0.04
CA GLY A 125 -19.32 2.85 -1.37
C GLY A 125 -18.24 2.00 -2.01
N ILE A 126 -18.14 2.09 -3.34
CA ILE A 126 -17.09 1.44 -4.11
C ILE A 126 -15.78 2.24 -4.02
N CYS A 127 -14.66 1.54 -3.82
CA CYS A 127 -13.35 2.15 -3.87
C CYS A 127 -12.95 2.42 -5.33
N ILE A 128 -12.93 3.68 -5.74
CA ILE A 128 -12.61 4.08 -7.12
C ILE A 128 -11.11 4.30 -7.32
N GLU A 129 -10.38 4.62 -6.26
CA GLU A 129 -8.96 4.94 -6.33
C GLU A 129 -8.29 4.70 -4.98
N ARG A 130 -7.07 4.15 -5.03
CA ARG A 130 -6.14 4.08 -3.90
C ARG A 130 -4.86 4.79 -4.32
N LYS A 131 -4.40 5.75 -3.52
CA LYS A 131 -3.20 6.53 -3.83
C LYS A 131 -2.46 6.97 -2.57
N GLY A 132 -1.25 7.46 -2.75
CA GLY A 132 -0.37 7.86 -1.66
C GLY A 132 0.38 6.68 -1.05
N SER A 133 1.42 7.02 -0.29
CA SER A 133 2.32 6.09 0.39
C SER A 133 2.44 6.47 1.86
N GLY A 134 2.85 5.51 2.69
CA GLY A 134 3.03 5.71 4.11
C GLY A 134 1.73 6.10 4.83
N LEU A 135 1.86 7.02 5.79
CA LEU A 135 0.73 7.55 6.56
C LEU A 135 -0.27 8.34 5.71
N ARG A 136 0.15 8.83 4.55
CA ARG A 136 -0.67 9.66 3.64
C ARG A 136 -1.45 8.83 2.62
N ALA A 137 -1.53 7.51 2.84
CA ALA A 137 -2.29 6.62 1.99
C ALA A 137 -3.79 6.92 2.09
N THR A 138 -4.42 7.13 0.95
CA THR A 138 -5.83 7.50 0.82
C THR A 138 -6.58 6.51 -0.04
N CYS A 139 -7.87 6.37 0.24
CA CYS A 139 -8.81 5.69 -0.64
C CYS A 139 -10.02 6.60 -0.89
N VAL A 140 -10.52 6.58 -2.12
CA VAL A 140 -11.71 7.36 -2.50
C VAL A 140 -12.88 6.41 -2.61
N LEU A 141 -13.92 6.63 -1.81
CA LEU A 141 -15.18 5.89 -1.88
C LEU A 141 -16.22 6.70 -2.62
N ARG A 142 -16.92 6.05 -3.55
CA ARG A 142 -18.02 6.63 -4.31
C ARG A 142 -19.31 5.87 -4.03
N ASN A 143 -20.40 6.59 -3.81
CA ASN A 143 -21.75 6.02 -3.80
C ASN A 143 -22.75 7.05 -4.33
N ILE A 144 -23.91 6.60 -4.77
CA ILE A 144 -25.04 7.44 -5.13
C ILE A 144 -26.08 7.34 -4.03
N VAL A 145 -26.35 8.48 -3.40
CA VAL A 145 -27.22 8.61 -2.24
C VAL A 145 -28.31 9.60 -2.62
N ASN A 146 -29.57 9.19 -2.57
CA ASN A 146 -30.71 10.03 -2.97
C ASN A 146 -30.50 10.64 -4.37
N ASN A 147 -30.04 9.83 -5.33
CA ASN A 147 -29.71 10.23 -6.70
C ASN A 147 -28.60 11.30 -6.83
N GLN A 148 -27.87 11.59 -5.76
CA GLN A 148 -26.70 12.46 -5.77
C GLN A 148 -25.42 11.63 -5.65
N GLY A 149 -24.46 11.85 -6.55
CA GLY A 149 -23.14 11.24 -6.46
C GLY A 149 -22.32 11.88 -5.34
N ILE A 150 -21.90 11.07 -4.36
CA ILE A 150 -21.07 11.48 -3.24
C ILE A 150 -19.73 10.73 -3.33
N GLU A 151 -18.64 11.48 -3.20
CA GLU A 151 -17.30 10.93 -3.07
C GLU A 151 -16.68 11.40 -1.76
N VAL A 152 -16.13 10.46 -0.99
CA VAL A 152 -15.44 10.74 0.27
C VAL A 152 -14.03 10.17 0.19
N ILE A 153 -13.05 11.01 0.50
CA ILE A 153 -11.64 10.62 0.56
C ILE A 153 -11.32 10.29 2.00
N TYR A 154 -10.88 9.06 2.26
CA TYR A 154 -10.44 8.62 3.59
C TYR A 154 -8.93 8.40 3.59
N GLU A 155 -8.26 9.00 4.57
CA GLU A 155 -6.88 8.68 4.92
C GLU A 155 -6.87 7.41 5.78
N LEU A 156 -6.21 6.33 5.33
CA LEU A 156 -6.32 5.01 5.96
C LEU A 156 -5.87 4.97 7.42
N TYR A 157 -4.96 5.86 7.79
CA TYR A 157 -4.37 5.93 9.13
C TYR A 157 -4.91 7.07 9.99
N ASP A 158 -5.97 7.76 9.54
CA ASP A 158 -6.62 8.83 10.31
C ASP A 158 -7.09 8.29 11.68
N PRO A 159 -6.76 8.94 12.82
CA PRO A 159 -7.29 8.58 14.13
C PRO A 159 -8.82 8.61 14.22
N ALA A 160 -9.50 9.43 13.43
CA ALA A 160 -10.96 9.54 13.46
C ALA A 160 -11.68 8.31 12.86
N ILE A 161 -10.99 7.47 12.09
CA ILE A 161 -11.55 6.20 11.62
C ILE A 161 -11.68 5.23 12.79
N GLN A 162 -12.89 4.73 12.99
CA GLN A 162 -13.18 3.72 14.02
C GLN A 162 -13.10 2.31 13.47
N LYS A 163 -13.64 2.09 12.26
CA LYS A 163 -13.72 0.77 11.63
C LYS A 163 -13.76 0.87 10.12
N ILE A 164 -13.04 -0.02 9.45
CA ILE A 164 -13.12 -0.24 8.00
C ILE A 164 -13.56 -1.68 7.77
N GLU A 165 -14.68 -1.87 7.10
CA GLU A 165 -15.19 -3.18 6.71
C GLU A 165 -15.13 -3.32 5.19
N CYS A 166 -14.63 -4.46 4.72
CA CYS A 166 -14.74 -4.84 3.32
C CYS A 166 -16.03 -5.64 3.16
N LEU A 167 -17.01 -5.06 2.48
CA LEU A 167 -18.31 -5.69 2.25
C LEU A 167 -18.24 -6.66 1.08
N ARG A 168 -17.61 -6.25 -0.03
CA ARG A 168 -17.38 -7.13 -1.19
C ARG A 168 -15.96 -6.96 -1.68
N LEU A 169 -15.19 -8.04 -1.63
CA LEU A 169 -13.81 -8.07 -2.10
C LEU A 169 -13.78 -8.45 -3.59
N GLU A 170 -13.61 -7.45 -4.45
CA GLU A 170 -13.43 -7.64 -5.89
C GLU A 170 -12.37 -6.70 -6.46
N ARG A 171 -11.79 -7.09 -7.59
CA ARG A 171 -10.90 -6.28 -8.40
C ARG A 171 -11.57 -5.92 -9.71
N ARG A 172 -11.27 -4.73 -10.26
CA ARG A 172 -11.62 -4.37 -11.64
C ARG A 172 -10.41 -4.47 -12.57
N LEU A 173 -10.67 -4.35 -13.87
CA LEU A 173 -9.65 -4.41 -14.91
C LEU A 173 -8.67 -3.22 -14.88
N ASP A 174 -9.16 -2.07 -14.43
CA ASP A 174 -8.41 -0.82 -14.42
C ASP A 174 -7.82 -0.53 -13.04
N SER A 175 -6.76 0.28 -13.01
CA SER A 175 -6.12 0.74 -11.76
C SER A 175 -6.94 1.80 -11.01
N HIS A 176 -7.83 2.52 -11.71
CA HIS A 176 -8.75 3.50 -11.13
C HIS A 176 -10.10 3.48 -11.86
N LEU A 177 -11.18 3.83 -11.16
CA LEU A 177 -12.55 3.83 -11.66
C LEU A 177 -13.14 5.25 -11.71
N ARG A 178 -12.30 6.27 -11.93
CA ARG A 178 -12.74 7.67 -12.01
C ARG A 178 -13.80 7.91 -13.10
N TYR A 179 -13.83 7.09 -14.13
CA TYR A 179 -14.84 7.13 -15.19
C TYR A 179 -16.27 6.84 -14.70
N LEU A 180 -16.44 6.26 -13.50
CA LEU A 180 -17.75 6.09 -12.87
C LEU A 180 -18.47 7.42 -12.57
N ARG A 181 -17.76 8.55 -12.64
CA ARG A 181 -18.35 9.89 -12.59
C ARG A 181 -19.20 10.22 -13.81
N ASP A 182 -18.81 9.71 -14.97
CA ASP A 182 -19.47 9.91 -16.26
C ASP A 182 -20.29 8.69 -16.71
N ALA A 183 -20.40 7.67 -15.86
CA ALA A 183 -21.19 6.47 -16.10
C ALA A 183 -22.62 6.62 -15.55
N PRO A 184 -23.58 5.78 -16.00
CA PRO A 184 -24.89 5.67 -15.38
C PRO A 184 -24.81 5.38 -13.89
N ALA A 185 -25.81 5.87 -13.15
CA ALA A 185 -25.87 5.77 -11.70
C ALA A 185 -25.84 4.31 -11.19
N GLU A 186 -26.40 3.38 -11.96
CA GLU A 186 -26.50 1.96 -11.63
C GLU A 186 -25.16 1.35 -11.21
N TYR A 187 -24.06 1.69 -11.90
CA TYR A 187 -22.73 1.14 -11.61
C TYR A 187 -22.09 1.68 -10.32
N SER A 188 -22.61 2.78 -9.76
CA SER A 188 -22.09 3.43 -8.56
C SER A 188 -23.05 3.35 -7.37
N THR A 189 -24.23 2.78 -7.54
CA THR A 189 -25.27 2.75 -6.49
C THR A 189 -25.14 1.48 -5.65
N PHE A 190 -24.87 1.63 -4.36
CA PHE A 190 -24.76 0.53 -3.41
C PHE A 190 -25.63 0.79 -2.18
N PRO A 191 -26.37 -0.23 -1.69
CA PRO A 191 -27.19 -0.07 -0.49
C PRO A 191 -26.30 0.07 0.76
N PHE A 192 -26.70 0.95 1.70
CA PHE A 192 -25.97 1.18 2.95
C PHE A 192 -26.02 -0.01 3.92
N ASP A 193 -27.07 -0.81 3.81
CA ASP A 193 -27.32 -2.00 4.65
C ASP A 193 -26.81 -3.28 3.99
N MET A 194 -25.89 -3.16 3.01
CA MET A 194 -25.26 -4.31 2.37
C MET A 194 -24.50 -5.17 3.39
N GLU A 195 -24.78 -6.47 3.39
CA GLU A 195 -24.09 -7.44 4.23
C GLU A 195 -22.70 -7.79 3.65
N PRO A 196 -21.70 -8.11 4.51
CA PRO A 196 -20.38 -8.51 4.05
C PRO A 196 -20.36 -9.92 3.47
N GLU A 197 -19.86 -10.05 2.24
CA GLU A 197 -19.61 -11.29 1.52
C GLU A 197 -18.21 -11.83 1.86
N TYR A 198 -18.16 -13.02 2.45
CA TYR A 198 -16.90 -13.66 2.83
C TYR A 198 -16.44 -14.66 1.77
N LEU A 199 -15.22 -14.48 1.27
CA LEU A 199 -14.54 -15.46 0.43
C LEU A 199 -13.79 -16.49 1.30
N PRO A 200 -13.70 -17.76 0.88
CA PRO A 200 -12.86 -18.75 1.55
C PRO A 200 -11.38 -18.38 1.41
N GLU A 201 -10.59 -18.63 2.46
CA GLU A 201 -9.24 -18.05 2.67
C GLU A 201 -8.22 -18.36 1.55
N ASP A 202 -8.38 -19.47 0.82
CA ASP A 202 -7.45 -19.90 -0.23
C ASP A 202 -7.85 -19.46 -1.63
N THR A 203 -9.02 -18.84 -1.81
CA THR A 203 -9.46 -18.40 -3.13
C THR A 203 -8.75 -17.12 -3.58
N PRO A 204 -8.29 -17.05 -4.85
CA PRO A 204 -7.78 -15.80 -5.39
C PRO A 204 -8.90 -14.77 -5.47
N VAL A 205 -8.55 -13.50 -5.29
CA VAL A 205 -9.52 -12.40 -5.35
C VAL A 205 -10.16 -12.35 -6.74
N PRO A 206 -11.51 -12.38 -6.85
CA PRO A 206 -12.19 -12.38 -8.13
C PRO A 206 -11.96 -11.05 -8.86
N VAL A 207 -11.69 -11.16 -10.17
CA VAL A 207 -11.60 -10.01 -11.07
C VAL A 207 -12.93 -9.88 -11.81
N ASN A 208 -13.60 -8.76 -11.59
CA ASN A 208 -14.84 -8.42 -12.23
C ASN A 208 -14.57 -7.72 -13.58
N GLU A 209 -14.90 -8.41 -14.67
CA GLU A 209 -14.63 -7.99 -16.06
C GLU A 209 -15.77 -7.16 -16.69
N ILE A 210 -16.76 -6.72 -15.89
CA ILE A 210 -17.86 -5.88 -16.38
C ILE A 210 -17.31 -4.64 -17.09
N LYS A 211 -17.76 -4.42 -18.32
CA LYS A 211 -17.48 -3.22 -19.10
C LYS A 211 -18.60 -2.20 -18.90
N VAL A 212 -18.24 -1.02 -18.41
CA VAL A 212 -19.16 0.07 -18.10
C VAL A 212 -19.46 0.89 -19.36
N GLN A 213 -20.74 1.12 -19.63
CA GLN A 213 -21.19 2.06 -20.66
C GLN A 213 -21.17 3.47 -20.08
N LEU A 214 -20.61 4.45 -20.81
CA LEU A 214 -20.61 5.85 -20.37
C LEU A 214 -21.87 6.57 -20.84
N ASN A 215 -22.25 7.60 -20.08
CA ASN A 215 -23.30 8.54 -20.48
C ASN A 215 -22.90 9.30 -21.75
N PRO A 216 -23.86 9.91 -22.47
CA PRO A 216 -23.51 10.84 -23.55
C PRO A 216 -22.65 12.00 -23.01
N ARG A 217 -21.80 12.53 -23.90
CA ARG A 217 -20.91 13.66 -23.63
C ARG A 217 -21.71 14.93 -23.24
N PRO A 218 -21.13 15.89 -22.49
CA PRO A 218 -19.71 16.03 -22.11
C PRO A 218 -19.28 15.15 -20.93
N TRP A 219 -18.02 14.71 -20.95
CA TRP A 219 -17.37 13.95 -19.86
C TRP A 219 -16.37 14.83 -19.12
N LEU A 220 -16.06 14.46 -17.88
CA LEU A 220 -15.09 15.14 -17.03
C LEU A 220 -13.66 15.04 -17.59
N GLU A 221 -13.25 13.83 -17.97
CA GLU A 221 -11.92 13.58 -18.53
C GLU A 221 -12.00 13.01 -19.94
N LYS A 222 -10.85 13.01 -20.63
CA LYS A 222 -10.70 12.41 -21.96
C LYS A 222 -10.36 10.93 -21.80
N TRP A 223 -11.34 10.14 -21.38
CA TRP A 223 -11.20 8.70 -21.11
C TRP A 223 -10.64 7.94 -22.32
N GLU A 224 -10.89 8.43 -23.54
CA GLU A 224 -10.35 7.85 -24.77
C GLU A 224 -8.82 7.85 -24.87
N ARG A 225 -8.12 8.59 -24.00
CA ARG A 225 -6.65 8.71 -23.98
C ARG A 225 -5.96 7.81 -22.95
N GLN A 226 -6.70 7.25 -22.00
CA GLN A 226 -6.13 6.59 -20.81
C GLN A 226 -6.00 5.06 -20.97
N GLU A 227 -6.27 4.51 -22.16
CA GLU A 227 -6.16 3.07 -22.46
C GLU A 227 -6.91 2.15 -21.46
N LEU A 228 -8.07 2.61 -20.97
CA LEU A 228 -8.92 1.89 -20.00
C LEU A 228 -9.58 0.66 -20.64
N LYS A 229 -9.61 -0.44 -19.90
CA LYS A 229 -10.17 -1.74 -20.32
C LYS A 229 -11.58 -1.98 -19.80
N GLY A 230 -11.96 -1.32 -18.71
CA GLY A 230 -13.26 -1.47 -18.05
C GLY A 230 -14.38 -0.63 -18.66
N ILE A 231 -14.15 0.06 -19.78
CA ILE A 231 -15.16 0.86 -20.49
C ILE A 231 -15.55 0.15 -21.78
N THR A 232 -16.82 0.17 -22.14
CA THR A 232 -17.27 -0.30 -23.46
C THR A 232 -16.68 0.55 -24.59
N GLU A 233 -16.52 -0.02 -25.77
CA GLU A 233 -15.96 0.70 -26.92
C GLU A 233 -16.72 2.00 -27.20
N LEU A 234 -15.99 3.11 -27.16
CA LEU A 234 -16.55 4.45 -27.30
C LEU A 234 -16.78 4.77 -28.78
N GLN A 235 -18.01 5.19 -29.11
CA GLN A 235 -18.36 5.68 -30.45
C GLN A 235 -17.76 7.08 -30.66
N LEU A 236 -16.53 7.13 -31.18
CA LEU A 236 -15.75 8.36 -31.38
C LEU A 236 -15.73 8.79 -32.86
N SER A 237 -15.81 10.10 -33.10
CA SER A 237 -15.56 10.67 -34.43
C SER A 237 -14.11 10.45 -34.86
N ASN A 238 -13.88 10.24 -36.15
CA ASN A 238 -12.55 10.11 -36.76
C ASN A 238 -11.59 11.22 -36.31
N LYS A 239 -12.06 12.47 -36.21
CA LYS A 239 -11.25 13.60 -35.74
C LYS A 239 -10.74 13.41 -34.30
N ARG A 240 -11.55 12.83 -33.42
CA ARG A 240 -11.15 12.54 -32.03
C ARG A 240 -10.17 11.38 -31.97
N ILE A 241 -10.43 10.31 -32.75
CA ILE A 241 -9.52 9.17 -32.85
C ILE A 241 -8.14 9.64 -33.30
N MET A 242 -8.05 10.49 -34.32
CA MET A 242 -6.79 11.07 -34.78
C MET A 242 -6.09 11.90 -33.70
N LYS A 243 -6.84 12.72 -32.95
CA LYS A 243 -6.28 13.50 -31.83
C LYS A 243 -5.79 12.63 -30.66
N ALA A 244 -6.51 11.56 -30.35
CA ALA A 244 -6.12 10.61 -29.32
C ALA A 244 -4.84 9.89 -29.73
N LYS A 245 -4.80 9.35 -30.96
CA LYS A 245 -3.60 8.72 -31.54
C LYS A 245 -2.38 9.66 -31.57
N ALA A 246 -2.58 10.93 -31.89
CA ALA A 246 -1.50 11.92 -31.91
C ALA A 246 -0.94 12.26 -30.51
N THR A 247 -1.73 12.07 -29.44
CA THR A 247 -1.29 12.31 -28.05
C THR A 247 -0.72 11.04 -27.41
N ALA A 248 -1.02 9.86 -27.96
CA ALA A 248 -0.58 8.60 -27.41
C ALA A 248 0.95 8.51 -27.40
N THR A 249 1.49 7.83 -26.39
CA THR A 249 2.92 7.64 -26.19
C THR A 249 3.31 6.15 -26.22
N PRO A 250 3.14 5.44 -27.36
CA PRO A 250 3.35 3.99 -27.42
C PRO A 250 4.76 3.52 -27.01
N TRP A 251 5.76 4.38 -27.16
CA TRP A 251 7.15 4.09 -26.79
C TRP A 251 7.35 3.92 -25.28
N GLU A 252 6.48 4.48 -24.43
CA GLU A 252 6.60 4.36 -22.97
C GLU A 252 6.48 2.91 -22.48
N LYS A 253 5.73 2.06 -23.20
CA LYS A 253 5.68 0.62 -22.91
C LYS A 253 7.06 -0.03 -23.00
N TYR A 254 7.95 0.51 -23.83
CA TYR A 254 9.29 0.00 -24.06
C TYR A 254 10.37 0.79 -23.30
N ASP A 255 10.01 1.88 -22.62
CA ASP A 255 10.92 2.66 -21.80
C ASP A 255 11.23 1.93 -20.48
N LEU A 256 12.35 1.20 -20.47
CA LEU A 256 12.83 0.48 -19.29
C LEU A 256 13.20 1.43 -18.15
N MET A 257 13.68 2.65 -18.45
CA MET A 257 14.10 3.61 -17.44
C MET A 257 12.88 4.22 -16.74
N LYS A 258 11.82 4.54 -17.50
CA LYS A 258 10.54 4.96 -16.93
C LYS A 258 9.96 3.88 -16.02
N LYS A 259 9.92 2.62 -16.48
CA LYS A 259 9.49 1.48 -15.65
C LYS A 259 10.32 1.35 -14.37
N TYR A 260 11.64 1.44 -14.47
CA TYR A 260 12.54 1.36 -13.32
C TYR A 260 12.29 2.48 -12.31
N ARG A 261 12.02 3.71 -12.77
CA ARG A 261 11.68 4.84 -11.90
C ARG A 261 10.31 4.72 -11.25
N GLU A 262 9.36 4.05 -11.90
CA GLU A 262 7.99 3.85 -11.38
C GLU A 262 7.86 2.63 -10.46
N THR A 263 8.73 1.63 -10.62
CA THR A 263 8.67 0.39 -9.84
C THR A 263 9.82 0.26 -8.88
N ILE A 264 9.50 0.02 -7.62
CA ILE A 264 10.50 -0.35 -6.61
C ILE A 264 11.05 -1.76 -6.93
N PRO A 265 12.38 -1.98 -6.88
CA PRO A 265 12.99 -3.30 -7.05
C PRO A 265 12.41 -4.37 -6.11
N LYS A 266 12.47 -5.65 -6.51
CA LYS A 266 11.88 -6.73 -5.69
C LYS A 266 12.67 -6.93 -4.39
N GLU A 267 13.97 -6.67 -4.44
CA GLU A 267 14.88 -6.71 -3.31
C GLU A 267 14.45 -5.71 -2.23
N ASP A 268 14.30 -4.44 -2.59
CA ASP A 268 13.80 -3.37 -1.71
C ASP A 268 12.40 -3.70 -1.16
N GLN A 269 11.51 -4.24 -1.99
CA GLN A 269 10.18 -4.66 -1.52
C GLN A 269 10.28 -5.74 -0.44
N ASN A 270 11.14 -6.75 -0.65
CA ASN A 270 11.33 -7.82 0.31
C ASN A 270 11.90 -7.29 1.63
N GLU A 271 12.90 -6.41 1.57
CA GLU A 271 13.45 -5.76 2.77
C GLU A 271 12.37 -4.99 3.54
N ILE A 272 11.58 -4.17 2.84
CA ILE A 272 10.49 -3.39 3.44
C ILE A 272 9.44 -4.29 4.07
N PHE A 273 9.04 -5.37 3.40
CA PHE A 273 8.05 -6.30 3.94
C PHE A 273 8.60 -7.16 5.07
N ASP A 274 9.88 -7.54 5.05
CA ASP A 274 10.55 -8.27 6.14
C ASP A 274 10.49 -7.46 7.44
N GLU A 275 10.68 -6.13 7.38
CA GLU A 275 10.57 -5.25 8.56
C GLU A 275 9.20 -5.32 9.23
N VAL A 276 8.15 -5.50 8.44
CA VAL A 276 6.74 -5.44 8.86
C VAL A 276 6.15 -6.84 9.11
N TYR A 277 6.79 -7.88 8.55
CA TYR A 277 6.31 -9.24 8.49
C TYR A 277 5.91 -9.82 9.84
N THR A 278 6.80 -9.70 10.83
CA THR A 278 6.59 -10.27 12.17
C THR A 278 5.31 -9.73 12.81
N LYS A 279 5.09 -8.41 12.75
CA LYS A 279 3.88 -7.77 13.31
C LYS A 279 2.63 -8.16 12.54
N LEU A 280 2.68 -8.19 11.20
CA LEU A 280 1.55 -8.64 10.38
C LEU A 280 1.16 -10.08 10.71
N HIS A 281 2.14 -10.95 10.88
CA HIS A 281 1.91 -12.35 11.20
C HIS A 281 1.28 -12.54 12.59
N GLU A 282 1.76 -11.81 13.60
CA GLU A 282 1.15 -11.77 14.94
C GLU A 282 -0.31 -11.30 14.87
N MET A 283 -0.59 -10.25 14.09
CA MET A 283 -1.96 -9.76 13.87
C MET A 283 -2.85 -10.80 13.17
N GLU A 284 -2.33 -11.55 12.21
CA GLU A 284 -3.08 -12.62 11.55
C GLU A 284 -3.41 -13.76 12.53
N ILE A 285 -2.45 -14.18 13.34
CA ILE A 285 -2.66 -15.22 14.38
C ILE A 285 -3.70 -14.76 15.39
N THR A 286 -3.63 -13.51 15.86
CA THR A 286 -4.61 -12.97 16.81
C THR A 286 -6.01 -12.90 16.21
N LYS A 287 -6.15 -12.47 14.95
CA LYS A 287 -7.43 -12.51 14.21
C LYS A 287 -7.99 -13.93 14.08
N ARG A 288 -7.16 -14.91 13.69
CA ARG A 288 -7.59 -16.33 13.61
C ARG A 288 -8.05 -16.86 14.96
N ARG A 289 -7.32 -16.58 16.04
CA ARG A 289 -7.72 -16.95 17.42
C ARG A 289 -9.05 -16.32 17.82
N GLN A 290 -9.26 -15.04 17.51
CA GLN A 290 -10.53 -14.35 17.78
C GLN A 290 -11.69 -14.95 16.97
N LYS A 291 -11.48 -15.28 15.69
CA LYS A 291 -12.47 -15.96 14.83
C LYS A 291 -12.88 -17.32 15.42
N HIS A 292 -11.92 -18.16 15.81
CA HIS A 292 -12.20 -19.45 16.46
C HIS A 292 -12.92 -19.31 17.81
N LYS A 293 -12.59 -18.30 18.62
CA LYS A 293 -13.31 -18.02 19.87
C LYS A 293 -14.77 -17.63 19.63
N ARG A 294 -15.07 -16.91 18.53
CA ARG A 294 -16.44 -16.51 18.18
C ARG A 294 -17.28 -17.67 17.67
N THR A 295 -16.70 -18.59 16.89
CA THR A 295 -17.43 -19.76 16.38
C THR A 295 -17.72 -20.79 17.47
N PHE A 296 -16.87 -20.85 18.50
CA PHE A 296 -17.06 -21.75 19.64
C PHE A 296 -18.01 -21.17 20.69
N VAL A 297 -19.33 -21.35 20.49
CA VAL A 297 -20.33 -21.12 21.54
C VAL A 297 -20.42 -22.38 22.39
N ARG A 298 -20.05 -22.30 23.67
CA ARG A 298 -20.26 -23.44 24.60
C ARG A 298 -21.77 -23.69 24.72
N PRO A 299 -22.25 -24.93 24.54
CA PRO A 299 -23.66 -25.23 24.77
C PRO A 299 -24.00 -24.89 26.23
N GLN A 300 -25.01 -24.05 26.44
CA GLN A 300 -25.54 -23.83 27.78
C GLN A 300 -26.21 -25.13 28.23
N LYS A 301 -25.80 -25.66 29.40
CA LYS A 301 -26.52 -26.77 30.03
C LYS A 301 -27.89 -26.26 30.43
N THR A 302 -28.93 -26.62 29.71
CA THR A 302 -30.31 -26.55 30.18
C THR A 302 -30.44 -27.53 31.33
N GLY A 303 -30.52 -27.00 32.55
CA GLY A 303 -30.90 -27.74 33.75
C GLY A 303 -32.41 -27.84 33.87
#